data_AF-A0A7M2WZP5-F1
#
_entry.id   AF-A0A7M2WZP5-F1
#
_cell.length_a   1.000
_cell.length_b   1.000
_cell.length_c   1.000
_cell.angle_alpha   90.00
_cell.angle_beta   90.00
_cell.angle_gamma   90.00
#
_symmetry.space_group_name_H-M   'P 1'
#
loop_
_entity.id
_entity.type
_entity.pdbx_description
1 polymer ?
#
loop_
_entity_poly.entity_id
_entity_poly.type
_entity_poly.pdbx_seq_one_letter_code
_entity_poly.pdbx_strand_id
1 'polypeptide(L)'
;MKKLVEVITADLYAMDGFATQYREMVEAAMSKSVDGLDERQKRLRRDQESLQDEQANLAASMAAYGVMPFIEKKLGELKAMEVTLEAEKRSLAGLSARKLDLPVSTEALREQLQFQLEKLGTSSYEFADLMKELVPEFHVYLVRLCDGGHLMPRARVRLSLAQSIEDVDHVPGLRELLTCTHTIDLFGPPQREKIRLVAVKLSAEGFEQRQIATHAEMPDGKAVTQTAVSDALMLDGQMRQAGLADPYVLVTQPPKDYTKLRRHLNPRYRFTPVVGYEPPQL
;
A
#
# COMPACT_ATOMS: atom_id res chain seq x y z
N MET A 1 -7.05 -11.28 10.26
CA MET A 1 -7.87 -10.11 9.89
C MET A 1 -7.90 -9.03 10.98
N LYS A 2 -8.26 -9.32 12.24
CA LYS A 2 -8.30 -8.29 13.31
C LYS A 2 -7.03 -7.43 13.42
N LYS A 3 -5.84 -8.06 13.49
CA LYS A 3 -4.55 -7.34 13.51
C LYS A 3 -4.30 -6.44 12.30
N LEU A 4 -4.81 -6.82 11.13
CA LEU A 4 -4.63 -6.04 9.91
C LEU A 4 -5.52 -4.80 9.93
N VAL A 5 -6.77 -4.95 10.40
CA VAL A 5 -7.68 -3.82 10.65
C VAL A 5 -7.07 -2.88 11.69
N GLU A 6 -6.54 -3.41 12.80
CA GLU A 6 -5.86 -2.60 13.82
C GLU A 6 -4.69 -1.79 13.25
N VAL A 7 -3.88 -2.38 12.36
CA VAL A 7 -2.79 -1.68 11.68
C VAL A 7 -3.31 -0.62 10.72
N ILE A 8 -4.30 -0.96 9.87
CA ILE A 8 -4.96 0.02 8.97
C ILE A 8 -5.50 1.21 9.77
N THR A 9 -6.21 0.95 10.86
CA THR A 9 -6.77 1.98 11.72
C THR A 9 -5.65 2.83 12.36
N ALA A 10 -4.60 2.20 12.90
CA ALA A 10 -3.47 2.92 13.48
C ALA A 10 -2.76 3.82 12.46
N ASP A 11 -2.57 3.34 11.23
CA ASP A 11 -1.95 4.12 10.16
C ASP A 11 -2.81 5.31 9.78
N LEU A 12 -4.13 5.11 9.64
CA LEU A 12 -5.10 6.19 9.41
C LEU A 12 -5.00 7.29 10.46
N TYR A 13 -4.74 6.94 11.73
CA TYR A 13 -4.51 7.92 12.81
C TYR A 13 -3.11 8.55 12.75
N ALA A 14 -2.08 7.82 12.31
CA ALA A 14 -0.75 8.36 12.10
C ALA A 14 -0.67 9.36 10.93
N MET A 15 -1.66 9.37 10.02
CA MET A 15 -1.70 10.28 8.87
C MET A 15 -1.80 11.77 9.22
N ASP A 16 -2.10 12.11 10.48
CA ASP A 16 -2.19 13.51 10.94
C ASP A 16 -0.88 14.28 10.69
N GLY A 17 0.26 13.58 10.65
CA GLY A 17 1.58 14.17 10.38
C GLY A 17 1.76 14.72 8.95
N PHE A 18 0.92 14.33 7.99
CA PHE A 18 1.02 14.78 6.59
C PHE A 18 -0.29 15.37 6.05
N ALA A 19 -1.25 15.67 6.91
CA ALA A 19 -2.54 16.24 6.54
C ALA A 19 -2.41 17.53 5.71
N THR A 20 -1.42 18.38 6.04
CA THR A 20 -1.13 19.61 5.30
C THR A 20 -0.65 19.30 3.87
N GLN A 21 0.29 18.37 3.72
CA GLN A 21 0.82 17.96 2.41
C GLN A 21 -0.26 17.32 1.55
N TYR A 22 -1.11 16.47 2.15
CA TYR A 22 -2.26 15.88 1.47
C TYR A 22 -3.22 16.97 0.95
N ARG A 23 -3.60 17.92 1.82
CA ARG A 23 -4.51 19.01 1.46
C ARG A 23 -3.93 19.86 0.33
N GLU A 24 -2.66 20.26 0.43
CA GLU A 24 -1.99 21.03 -0.61
C GLU A 24 -1.96 20.30 -1.95
N MET A 25 -1.71 18.98 -1.97
CA MET A 25 -1.72 18.19 -3.21
C MET A 25 -3.12 18.08 -3.82
N VAL A 26 -4.15 17.88 -3.00
CA VAL A 26 -5.55 17.82 -3.46
C VAL A 26 -6.00 19.19 -3.97
N GLU A 27 -5.71 20.28 -3.26
CA GLU A 27 -6.04 21.64 -3.69
C GLU A 27 -5.28 22.04 -4.97
N ALA A 28 -4.00 21.68 -5.07
CA ALA A 28 -3.19 21.90 -6.26
C ALA A 28 -3.70 21.09 -7.45
N ALA A 29 -4.21 19.87 -7.24
CA ALA A 29 -4.80 19.08 -8.30
C ALA A 29 -6.17 19.59 -8.73
N MET A 30 -7.00 20.00 -7.78
CA MET A 30 -8.31 20.60 -8.07
C MET A 30 -8.16 21.91 -8.87
N SER A 31 -7.16 22.74 -8.53
CA SER A 31 -6.86 23.97 -9.29
C SER A 31 -6.22 23.67 -10.65
N LYS A 32 -5.18 22.83 -10.72
CA LYS A 32 -4.53 22.45 -12.00
C LYS A 32 -5.44 21.67 -12.94
N SER A 33 -6.40 20.90 -12.43
CA SER A 33 -7.40 20.23 -13.27
C SER A 33 -8.24 21.25 -14.01
N VAL A 34 -8.62 22.36 -13.36
CA VAL A 34 -9.35 23.45 -14.01
C VAL A 34 -8.45 24.15 -15.04
N ASP A 35 -7.22 24.49 -14.69
CA ASP A 35 -6.30 25.19 -15.60
C ASP A 35 -5.88 24.34 -16.82
N GLY A 36 -5.60 23.05 -16.60
CA GLY A 36 -5.19 22.11 -17.65
C GLY A 36 -6.33 21.75 -18.61
N LEU A 37 -7.57 21.69 -18.12
CA LEU A 37 -8.76 21.54 -18.97
C LEU A 37 -8.96 22.79 -19.84
N ASP A 38 -8.77 23.99 -19.30
CA ASP A 38 -8.87 25.24 -20.04
C ASP A 38 -7.82 25.35 -21.16
N GLU A 39 -6.56 24.97 -20.89
CA GLU A 39 -5.52 24.94 -21.91
C GLU A 39 -5.81 23.92 -23.01
N ARG A 40 -6.27 22.72 -22.63
CA ARG A 40 -6.60 21.66 -23.58
C ARG A 40 -7.83 22.01 -24.42
N GLN A 41 -8.81 22.68 -23.84
CA GLN A 41 -9.97 23.21 -24.54
C GLN A 41 -9.58 24.34 -25.52
N LYS A 42 -8.65 25.22 -25.14
CA LYS A 42 -8.09 26.24 -26.04
C LYS A 42 -7.35 25.61 -27.21
N ARG A 43 -6.55 24.57 -26.97
CA ARG A 43 -5.84 23.84 -28.03
C ARG A 43 -6.83 23.17 -28.99
N LEU A 44 -7.82 22.44 -28.46
CA LEU A 44 -8.84 21.79 -29.26
C LEU A 44 -9.61 22.79 -30.14
N ARG A 45 -9.91 23.98 -29.61
CA ARG A 45 -10.54 25.06 -30.37
C ARG A 45 -9.68 25.52 -31.55
N ARG A 46 -8.36 25.71 -31.33
CA ARG A 46 -7.42 26.07 -32.40
C ARG A 46 -7.33 24.98 -33.46
N ASP A 47 -7.29 23.71 -33.04
CA ASP A 47 -7.21 22.58 -33.97
C ASP A 47 -8.50 22.45 -34.80
N GLN A 48 -9.66 22.76 -34.21
CA GLN A 48 -10.95 22.84 -34.93
C GLN A 48 -11.00 24.02 -35.91
N GLU A 49 -10.54 25.19 -35.51
CA GLU A 49 -10.44 26.38 -36.38
C GLU A 49 -9.50 26.08 -37.58
N SER A 50 -8.33 25.48 -37.32
CA SER A 50 -7.40 25.06 -38.38
C SER A 50 -8.02 24.02 -39.33
N LEU A 51 -8.77 23.05 -38.80
CA LEU A 51 -9.46 22.05 -39.63
C LEU A 51 -10.52 22.69 -40.52
N GLN A 52 -11.29 23.66 -40.00
CA GLN A 52 -12.28 24.40 -40.78
C GLN A 52 -11.63 25.21 -41.90
N ASP A 53 -10.50 25.87 -41.62
CA ASP A 53 -9.74 26.61 -42.63
C ASP A 53 -9.19 25.67 -43.71
N GLU A 54 -8.67 24.49 -43.35
CA GLU A 54 -8.21 23.48 -44.31
C GLU A 54 -9.36 22.94 -45.18
N GLN A 55 -10.52 22.68 -44.60
CA GLN A 55 -11.72 22.25 -45.34
C GLN A 55 -12.19 23.34 -46.32
N ALA A 56 -12.20 24.62 -45.90
CA ALA A 56 -12.56 25.75 -46.76
C ALA A 56 -11.59 25.93 -47.92
N ASN A 57 -10.28 25.80 -47.65
CA ASN A 57 -9.22 25.86 -48.68
C ASN A 57 -9.33 24.70 -49.69
N LEU A 58 -9.65 23.50 -49.21
CA LEU A 58 -9.88 22.34 -50.07
C LEU A 58 -11.12 22.55 -50.96
N ALA A 59 -12.22 23.07 -50.40
CA ALA A 59 -13.44 23.37 -51.15
C ALA A 59 -13.20 24.44 -52.24
N ALA A 60 -12.43 25.49 -51.93
CA ALA A 60 -12.03 26.50 -52.91
C ALA A 60 -11.15 25.90 -54.04
N SER A 61 -10.24 24.99 -53.68
CA SER A 61 -9.39 24.29 -54.65
C SER A 61 -10.19 23.38 -55.58
N MET A 62 -11.19 22.68 -55.05
CA MET A 62 -12.13 21.86 -55.84
C MET A 62 -12.93 22.71 -56.83
N ALA A 63 -13.39 23.90 -56.40
CA ALA A 63 -14.13 24.82 -57.27
C ALA A 63 -13.27 25.37 -58.42
N ALA A 64 -11.97 25.57 -58.19
CA ALA A 64 -11.05 26.12 -59.18
C ALA A 64 -10.48 25.08 -60.17
N TYR A 65 -10.18 23.86 -59.72
CA TYR A 65 -9.41 22.88 -60.50
C TYR A 65 -10.13 21.55 -60.75
N GLY A 66 -11.34 21.36 -60.22
CA GLY A 66 -12.10 20.12 -60.36
C GLY A 66 -11.62 18.99 -59.42
N VAL A 67 -12.34 17.86 -59.45
CA VAL A 67 -12.08 16.72 -58.54
C VAL A 67 -10.87 15.94 -59.04
N MET A 68 -9.76 16.01 -58.29
CA MET A 68 -8.56 15.22 -58.54
C MET A 68 -8.42 14.09 -57.49
N PRO A 69 -7.82 12.93 -57.83
CA PRO A 69 -7.71 11.79 -56.91
C PRO A 69 -7.03 12.10 -55.56
N PHE A 70 -6.12 13.07 -55.50
CA PHE A 70 -5.47 13.47 -54.25
C PHE A 70 -6.44 14.22 -53.29
N ILE A 71 -7.50 14.84 -53.82
CA ILE A 71 -8.51 15.56 -53.04
C ILE A 71 -9.37 14.58 -52.25
N GLU A 72 -9.73 13.43 -52.84
CA GLU A 72 -10.47 12.37 -52.14
C GLU A 72 -9.69 11.84 -50.95
N LYS A 73 -8.38 11.61 -51.13
CA LYS A 73 -7.49 11.21 -50.04
C LYS A 73 -7.43 12.27 -48.94
N LYS A 74 -7.25 13.54 -49.30
CA LYS A 74 -7.16 14.64 -48.32
C LYS A 74 -8.48 14.84 -47.57
N LEU A 75 -9.62 14.67 -48.25
CA LEU A 75 -10.94 14.74 -47.64
C LEU A 75 -11.17 13.57 -46.66
N GLY A 76 -10.63 12.39 -46.95
CA GLY A 76 -10.59 11.27 -46.01
C GLY A 76 -9.77 11.55 -44.75
N GLU A 77 -8.59 12.16 -44.90
CA GLU A 77 -7.74 12.58 -43.78
C GLU A 77 -8.43 13.62 -42.89
N LEU A 78 -9.05 14.65 -43.50
CA LEU A 78 -9.76 15.70 -42.77
C LEU A 78 -10.97 15.15 -42.00
N LYS A 79 -11.74 14.22 -42.59
CA LYS A 79 -12.85 13.55 -41.90
C LYS A 79 -12.38 12.68 -40.74
N ALA A 80 -11.26 11.97 -40.89
CA ALA A 80 -10.69 11.21 -39.80
C ALA A 80 -10.26 12.12 -38.64
N MET A 81 -9.63 13.25 -38.96
CA MET A 81 -9.26 14.27 -37.96
C MET A 81 -10.49 14.87 -37.27
N GLU A 82 -11.56 15.17 -38.00
CA GLU A 82 -12.83 15.66 -37.45
C GLU A 82 -13.41 14.68 -36.42
N VAL A 83 -13.49 13.39 -36.76
CA VAL A 83 -13.96 12.35 -35.85
C VAL A 83 -13.09 12.27 -34.58
N THR A 84 -11.77 12.38 -34.71
CA THR A 84 -10.88 12.36 -33.54
C THR A 84 -11.06 13.59 -32.64
N LEU A 85 -11.18 14.79 -33.23
CA LEU A 85 -11.39 16.02 -32.48
C LEU A 85 -12.76 16.06 -31.81
N GLU A 86 -13.81 15.52 -32.44
CA GLU A 86 -15.12 15.38 -31.81
C GLU A 86 -15.11 14.39 -30.64
N ALA A 87 -14.41 13.25 -30.78
CA ALA A 87 -14.28 12.28 -29.70
C ALA A 87 -13.53 12.89 -28.50
N GLU A 88 -12.45 13.64 -28.75
CA GLU A 88 -11.73 14.36 -27.70
C GLU A 88 -12.58 15.47 -27.07
N LYS A 89 -13.38 16.20 -27.86
CA LYS A 89 -14.35 17.19 -27.34
C LYS A 89 -15.35 16.56 -26.38
N ARG A 90 -15.92 15.42 -26.74
CA ARG A 90 -16.89 14.69 -25.89
C ARG A 90 -16.22 14.18 -24.62
N SER A 91 -15.00 13.66 -24.72
CA SER A 91 -14.20 13.24 -23.56
C SER A 91 -13.91 14.41 -22.62
N LEU A 92 -13.47 15.55 -23.16
CA LEU A 92 -13.19 16.76 -22.37
C LEU A 92 -14.45 17.34 -21.74
N ALA A 93 -15.59 17.35 -22.44
CA ALA A 93 -16.86 17.78 -21.87
C ALA A 93 -17.31 16.89 -20.70
N GLY A 94 -17.04 15.58 -20.79
CA GLY A 94 -17.25 14.65 -19.69
C GLY A 94 -16.33 14.92 -18.49
N LEU A 95 -15.05 15.21 -18.74
CA LEU A 95 -14.07 15.52 -17.71
C LEU A 95 -14.32 16.89 -17.05
N SER A 96 -14.69 17.92 -17.81
CA SER A 96 -14.98 19.26 -17.28
C SER A 96 -16.26 19.33 -16.45
N ALA A 97 -17.21 18.43 -16.72
CA ALA A 97 -18.44 18.33 -15.95
C ALA A 97 -18.28 17.49 -14.67
N ARG A 98 -17.22 16.67 -14.57
CA ARG A 98 -16.98 15.80 -13.41
C ARG A 98 -16.09 16.54 -12.41
N LYS A 99 -16.64 16.87 -11.25
CA LYS A 99 -15.85 17.29 -10.10
C LYS A 99 -15.07 16.06 -9.62
N LEU A 100 -13.74 16.15 -9.53
CA LEU A 100 -12.92 15.07 -8.98
C LEU A 100 -13.47 14.71 -7.59
N ASP A 101 -13.78 13.44 -7.37
CA ASP A 101 -14.32 12.97 -6.08
C ASP A 101 -13.18 12.59 -5.14
N LEU A 102 -12.43 13.62 -4.71
CA LEU A 102 -11.32 13.46 -3.78
C LEU A 102 -11.73 13.90 -2.37
N PRO A 103 -11.42 13.12 -1.31
CA PRO A 103 -11.66 13.55 0.05
C PRO A 103 -10.81 14.80 0.33
N VAL A 104 -11.47 15.86 0.81
CA VAL A 104 -10.86 17.18 1.03
C VAL A 104 -9.87 17.16 2.22
N SER A 105 -9.98 16.18 3.11
CA SER A 105 -9.11 16.02 4.28
C SER A 105 -8.80 14.56 4.57
N THR A 106 -7.72 14.33 5.33
CA THR A 106 -7.38 13.02 5.89
C THR A 106 -8.46 12.50 6.86
N GLU A 107 -9.16 13.40 7.56
CA GLU A 107 -10.30 13.05 8.41
C GLU A 107 -11.46 12.48 7.59
N ALA A 108 -11.83 13.13 6.48
CA ALA A 108 -12.89 12.64 5.59
C ALA A 108 -12.53 11.28 4.99
N LEU A 109 -11.25 11.08 4.62
CA LEU A 109 -10.75 9.80 4.15
C LEU A 109 -10.88 8.71 5.23
N ARG A 110 -10.52 9.03 6.48
CA ARG A 110 -10.63 8.14 7.63
C ARG A 110 -12.08 7.73 7.88
N GLU A 111 -12.99 8.70 7.91
CA GLU A 111 -14.42 8.46 8.12
C GLU A 111 -15.00 7.56 7.02
N GLN A 112 -14.67 7.83 5.75
CA GLN A 112 -15.13 7.02 4.62
C GLN A 112 -14.64 5.57 4.72
N LEU A 113 -13.36 5.38 5.04
CA LEU A 113 -12.78 4.03 5.14
C LEU A 113 -13.30 3.29 6.37
N GLN A 114 -13.42 3.97 7.51
CA GLN A 114 -14.01 3.39 8.73
C GLN A 114 -15.46 2.97 8.48
N PHE A 115 -16.26 3.82 7.83
CA PHE A 115 -17.63 3.49 7.47
C PHE A 115 -17.70 2.26 6.56
N GLN A 116 -16.82 2.16 5.57
CA GLN A 116 -16.72 0.97 4.71
C GLN A 116 -16.33 -0.29 5.50
N LEU A 117 -15.35 -0.20 6.39
CA LEU A 117 -14.91 -1.33 7.22
C LEU A 117 -15.99 -1.78 8.22
N GLU A 118 -16.74 -0.85 8.83
CA GLU A 118 -17.80 -1.16 9.79
C GLU A 118 -19.05 -1.74 9.12
N LYS A 119 -19.39 -1.22 7.93
CA LYS A 119 -20.53 -1.71 7.13
C LYS A 119 -20.31 -3.15 6.66
N LEU A 120 -19.08 -3.53 6.39
CA LEU A 120 -18.74 -4.83 5.87
C LEU A 120 -18.49 -5.83 7.01
N GLY A 121 -19.25 -6.92 7.02
CA GLY A 121 -18.98 -8.01 7.95
C GLY A 121 -17.59 -8.60 7.66
N THR A 122 -16.76 -8.78 8.69
CA THR A 122 -15.39 -9.33 8.55
C THR A 122 -15.28 -10.70 7.86
N SER A 123 -16.42 -11.39 7.64
CA SER A 123 -16.51 -12.67 6.94
C SER A 123 -17.23 -12.58 5.58
N SER A 124 -17.54 -11.37 5.10
CA SER A 124 -18.21 -11.15 3.82
C SER A 124 -17.21 -11.18 2.66
N TYR A 125 -17.68 -11.49 1.46
CA TYR A 125 -16.85 -11.49 0.25
C TYR A 125 -16.42 -10.08 -0.12
N GLU A 126 -17.31 -9.11 0.06
CA GLU A 126 -17.06 -7.70 -0.21
C GLU A 126 -15.95 -7.15 0.70
N PHE A 127 -15.88 -7.61 1.95
CA PHE A 127 -14.76 -7.29 2.84
C PHE A 127 -13.44 -7.84 2.29
N ALA A 128 -13.44 -9.07 1.79
CA ALA A 128 -12.23 -9.65 1.20
C ALA A 128 -11.79 -8.89 -0.06
N ASP A 129 -12.72 -8.40 -0.88
CA ASP A 129 -12.40 -7.62 -2.07
C ASP A 129 -11.87 -6.23 -1.72
N LEU A 130 -12.50 -5.53 -0.78
CA LEU A 130 -11.97 -4.27 -0.24
C LEU A 130 -10.56 -4.47 0.33
N MET A 131 -10.33 -5.56 1.05
CA MET A 131 -9.02 -5.86 1.61
C MET A 131 -7.97 -6.14 0.53
N LYS A 132 -8.33 -6.73 -0.63
CA LYS A 132 -7.39 -6.89 -1.75
C LYS A 132 -7.02 -5.55 -2.39
N GLU A 133 -7.97 -4.62 -2.45
CA GLU A 133 -7.71 -3.26 -2.95
C GLU A 133 -6.82 -2.48 -1.98
N LEU A 134 -7.14 -2.51 -0.69
CA LEU A 134 -6.36 -1.82 0.33
C LEU A 134 -4.97 -2.44 0.53
N VAL A 135 -4.82 -3.75 0.28
CA VAL A 135 -3.59 -4.51 0.51
C VAL A 135 -3.17 -5.21 -0.79
N PRO A 136 -2.58 -4.47 -1.75
CA PRO A 136 -2.14 -5.04 -3.02
C PRO A 136 -0.99 -6.05 -2.87
N GLU A 137 -0.15 -5.92 -1.83
CA GLU A 137 0.97 -6.85 -1.60
C GLU A 137 0.92 -7.40 -0.16
N PHE A 138 0.95 -8.73 -0.04
CA PHE A 138 0.93 -9.43 1.24
C PHE A 138 1.93 -10.60 1.21
N HIS A 139 3.06 -10.45 1.87
CA HIS A 139 4.14 -11.43 1.89
C HIS A 139 4.31 -11.99 3.30
N VAL A 140 4.25 -13.32 3.44
CA VAL A 140 4.44 -13.99 4.74
C VAL A 140 5.82 -14.62 4.80
N TYR A 141 6.52 -14.31 5.88
CA TYR A 141 7.84 -14.82 6.20
C TYR A 141 7.77 -15.64 7.48
N LEU A 142 8.68 -16.60 7.59
CA LEU A 142 8.92 -17.33 8.82
C LEU A 142 10.02 -16.62 9.59
N VAL A 143 9.71 -16.23 10.82
CA VAL A 143 10.67 -15.67 11.75
C VAL A 143 10.80 -16.56 12.98
N ARG A 144 11.89 -16.39 13.73
CA ARG A 144 12.17 -17.13 14.95
C ARG A 144 12.94 -16.25 15.91
N LEU A 145 12.73 -16.40 17.21
CA LEU A 145 13.59 -15.71 18.18
C LEU A 145 15.05 -16.13 17.97
N CYS A 146 15.98 -15.19 18.18
CA CYS A 146 17.41 -15.44 18.05
C CYS A 146 17.90 -16.54 19.02
N ASP A 147 17.21 -16.74 20.15
CA ASP A 147 17.45 -17.79 21.14
C ASP A 147 16.79 -19.14 20.81
N GLY A 148 16.06 -19.23 19.70
CA GLY A 148 15.43 -20.44 19.21
C GLY A 148 13.90 -20.46 19.39
N GLY A 149 13.35 -21.61 19.75
CA GLY A 149 11.88 -21.81 19.85
C GLY A 149 11.20 -22.17 18.52
N HIS A 150 9.90 -21.84 18.40
CA HIS A 150 9.07 -22.16 17.23
C HIS A 150 9.16 -21.10 16.13
N LEU A 151 8.91 -21.53 14.90
CA LEU A 151 8.76 -20.62 13.76
C LEU A 151 7.41 -19.92 13.85
N MET A 152 7.43 -18.62 13.64
CA MET A 152 6.27 -17.75 13.74
C MET A 152 6.05 -17.00 12.42
N PRO A 153 4.80 -16.82 11.97
CA PRO A 153 4.50 -16.12 10.72
C PRO A 153 4.51 -14.60 10.92
N ARG A 154 5.36 -13.88 10.19
CA ARG A 154 5.36 -12.41 10.12
C ARG A 154 5.01 -11.98 8.72
N ALA A 155 4.11 -11.02 8.57
CA ALA A 155 3.72 -10.51 7.28
C ALA A 155 4.37 -9.15 7.01
N ARG A 156 4.90 -8.96 5.80
CA ARG A 156 5.13 -7.64 5.22
C ARG A 156 3.95 -7.31 4.33
N VAL A 157 3.35 -6.16 4.56
CA VAL A 157 2.10 -5.76 3.94
C VAL A 157 2.30 -4.38 3.32
N ARG A 158 1.98 -4.23 2.04
CA ARG A 158 1.88 -2.92 1.40
C ARG A 158 0.42 -2.50 1.44
N LEU A 159 0.16 -1.39 2.13
CA LEU A 159 -1.15 -0.78 2.26
C LEU A 159 -1.25 0.40 1.31
N SER A 160 -2.37 0.51 0.60
CA SER A 160 -2.61 1.56 -0.39
C SER A 160 -4.03 2.10 -0.24
N LEU A 161 -4.16 3.23 0.45
CA LEU A 161 -5.43 3.95 0.60
C LEU A 161 -5.90 4.62 -0.69
N ALA A 162 -4.98 4.76 -1.65
CA ALA A 162 -5.28 5.34 -2.95
C ALA A 162 -6.35 4.54 -3.72
N GLN A 163 -6.42 3.22 -3.55
CA GLN A 163 -7.33 2.37 -4.33
C GLN A 163 -8.80 2.54 -3.92
N SER A 164 -9.07 3.05 -2.71
CA SER A 164 -10.44 3.35 -2.26
C SER A 164 -10.93 4.74 -2.68
N ILE A 165 -10.11 5.54 -3.35
CA ILE A 165 -10.41 6.91 -3.76
C ILE A 165 -10.58 6.94 -5.29
N GLU A 166 -11.75 7.36 -5.76
CA GLU A 166 -11.94 7.64 -7.18
C GLU A 166 -11.02 8.78 -7.62
N ASP A 167 -10.59 8.76 -8.89
CA ASP A 167 -9.81 9.86 -9.47
C ASP A 167 -8.41 10.11 -8.88
N VAL A 168 -7.90 9.22 -7.99
CA VAL A 168 -6.55 9.36 -7.40
C VAL A 168 -5.44 9.42 -8.44
N ASP A 169 -5.63 8.74 -9.59
CA ASP A 169 -4.70 8.71 -10.71
C ASP A 169 -4.51 10.08 -11.39
N HIS A 170 -5.43 11.02 -11.15
CA HIS A 170 -5.34 12.37 -11.68
C HIS A 170 -4.46 13.30 -10.83
N VAL A 171 -4.01 12.86 -9.65
CA VAL A 171 -3.12 13.63 -8.78
C VAL A 171 -1.72 13.01 -8.74
N PRO A 172 -0.72 13.61 -9.41
CA PRO A 172 0.65 13.12 -9.38
C PRO A 172 1.21 13.07 -7.95
N GLY A 173 1.78 11.93 -7.55
CA GLY A 173 2.41 11.75 -6.24
C GLY A 173 1.44 11.36 -5.11
N LEU A 174 0.13 11.46 -5.31
CA LEU A 174 -0.85 11.19 -4.24
C LEU A 174 -0.90 9.70 -3.90
N ARG A 175 -0.77 8.84 -4.90
CA ARG A 175 -0.74 7.39 -4.70
C ARG A 175 0.43 6.97 -3.82
N GLU A 176 1.62 7.51 -4.07
CA GLU A 176 2.81 7.21 -3.27
C GLU A 176 2.64 7.70 -1.82
N LEU A 177 2.03 8.87 -1.63
CA LEU A 177 1.76 9.44 -0.31
C LEU A 177 0.74 8.62 0.49
N LEU A 178 -0.22 8.02 -0.20
CA LEU A 178 -1.25 7.14 0.38
C LEU A 178 -0.84 5.66 0.42
N THR A 179 0.44 5.36 0.13
CA THR A 179 1.00 4.01 0.17
C THR A 179 2.01 3.89 1.30
N CYS A 180 1.86 2.88 2.14
CA CYS A 180 2.81 2.57 3.21
C CYS A 180 3.10 1.07 3.28
N THR A 181 4.22 0.71 3.93
CA THR A 181 4.62 -0.68 4.14
C THR A 181 4.69 -0.96 5.63
N HIS A 182 4.02 -2.03 6.05
CA HIS A 182 3.95 -2.45 7.44
C HIS A 182 4.48 -3.86 7.62
N THR A 183 5.16 -4.07 8.75
CA THR A 183 5.56 -5.39 9.20
C THR A 183 4.69 -5.78 10.39
N ILE A 184 3.90 -6.84 10.20
CA ILE A 184 2.87 -7.28 11.15
C ILE A 184 3.20 -8.68 11.65
N ASP A 185 3.32 -8.81 12.96
CA ASP A 185 3.40 -10.13 13.59
C ASP A 185 2.03 -10.81 13.58
N LEU A 186 1.88 -11.90 12.84
CA LEU A 186 0.63 -12.68 12.80
C LEU A 186 0.49 -13.63 14.00
N PHE A 187 1.32 -13.45 15.03
CA PHE A 187 1.38 -14.28 16.24
C PHE A 187 1.42 -13.41 17.50
N GLY A 188 1.17 -14.02 18.66
CA GLY A 188 1.41 -13.38 19.95
C GLY A 188 2.84 -13.69 20.42
N PRO A 189 3.63 -12.70 20.86
CA PRO A 189 4.97 -12.97 21.37
C PRO A 189 4.90 -13.91 22.59
N PRO A 190 5.89 -14.82 22.76
CA PRO A 190 5.95 -15.68 23.94
C PRO A 190 6.19 -14.85 25.20
N GLN A 191 5.91 -15.44 26.37
CA GLN A 191 6.01 -14.74 27.66
C GLN A 191 7.36 -14.06 27.86
N ARG A 192 8.46 -14.73 27.52
CA ARG A 192 9.81 -14.19 27.68
C ARG A 192 10.06 -12.91 26.88
N GLU A 193 9.53 -12.78 25.67
CA GLU A 193 9.68 -11.54 24.90
C GLU A 193 8.78 -10.43 25.47
N LYS A 194 7.56 -10.77 25.88
CA LYS A 194 6.63 -9.80 26.48
C LYS A 194 7.21 -9.09 27.70
N ILE A 195 7.97 -9.81 28.53
CA ILE A 195 8.54 -9.26 29.77
C ILE A 195 9.98 -8.79 29.63
N ARG A 196 10.62 -8.94 28.46
CA ARG A 196 12.07 -8.74 28.29
C ARG A 196 12.54 -7.38 28.78
N LEU A 197 11.92 -6.30 28.29
CA LEU A 197 12.31 -4.95 28.66
C LEU A 197 12.14 -4.67 30.16
N VAL A 198 11.06 -5.17 30.76
CA VAL A 198 10.78 -5.02 32.20
C VAL A 198 11.78 -5.81 33.03
N ALA A 199 12.06 -7.06 32.64
CA ALA A 199 13.02 -7.93 33.32
C ALA A 199 14.44 -7.33 33.28
N VAL A 200 14.87 -6.82 32.12
CA VAL A 200 16.16 -6.15 31.94
C VAL A 200 16.26 -4.90 32.83
N LYS A 201 15.20 -4.08 32.87
CA LYS A 201 15.15 -2.88 33.70
C LYS A 201 15.27 -3.22 35.19
N LEU A 202 14.45 -4.14 35.70
CA LEU A 202 14.47 -4.54 37.11
C LEU A 202 15.80 -5.23 37.48
N SER A 203 16.38 -6.02 36.57
CA SER A 203 17.70 -6.61 36.79
C SER A 203 18.79 -5.54 36.90
N ALA A 204 18.71 -4.46 36.12
CA ALA A 204 19.65 -3.35 36.21
C ALA A 204 19.50 -2.55 37.53
N GLU A 205 18.30 -2.56 38.12
CA GLU A 205 18.01 -1.99 39.44
C GLU A 205 18.45 -2.92 40.61
N GLY A 206 18.98 -4.11 40.30
CA GLY A 206 19.54 -5.04 41.28
C GLY A 206 18.56 -6.08 41.83
N PHE A 207 17.36 -6.19 41.27
CA PHE A 207 16.40 -7.23 41.68
C PHE A 207 16.86 -8.63 41.24
N GLU A 208 16.68 -9.61 42.12
CA GLU A 208 16.89 -11.02 41.80
C GLU A 208 15.74 -11.57 40.93
N GLN A 209 16.00 -12.60 40.13
CA GLN A 209 15.00 -13.17 39.20
C GLN A 209 13.68 -13.56 39.88
N ARG A 210 13.72 -14.06 41.12
CA ARG A 210 12.51 -14.41 41.88
C ARG A 210 11.70 -13.17 42.27
N GLN A 211 12.35 -12.06 42.58
CA GLN A 211 11.67 -10.80 42.86
C GLN A 211 11.09 -10.21 41.58
N ILE A 212 11.84 -10.24 40.48
CA ILE A 212 11.37 -9.81 39.16
C ILE A 212 10.10 -10.58 38.77
N ALA A 213 10.04 -11.90 38.99
CA ALA A 213 8.84 -12.69 38.67
C ALA A 213 7.59 -12.27 39.46
N THR A 214 7.76 -11.73 40.67
CA THR A 214 6.66 -11.20 41.49
C THR A 214 6.27 -9.78 41.08
N HIS A 215 7.24 -8.96 40.65
CA HIS A 215 7.02 -7.56 40.28
C HIS A 215 6.62 -7.36 38.82
N ALA A 216 7.01 -8.26 37.93
CA ALA A 216 6.69 -8.17 36.51
C ALA A 216 5.23 -8.57 36.29
N GLU A 217 4.45 -7.63 35.75
CA GLU A 217 3.07 -7.88 35.35
C GLU A 217 2.99 -8.23 33.87
N MET A 218 2.13 -9.20 33.55
CA MET A 218 1.81 -9.53 32.16
C MET A 218 0.55 -8.78 31.72
N PRO A 219 0.48 -8.34 30.45
CA PRO A 219 -0.72 -7.70 29.91
C PRO A 219 -1.99 -8.57 30.00
N ASP A 220 -1.84 -9.89 30.01
CA ASP A 220 -2.95 -10.85 30.12
C ASP A 220 -3.21 -11.33 31.57
N GLY A 221 -2.62 -10.67 32.58
CA GLY A 221 -2.82 -10.96 34.00
C GLY A 221 -2.24 -12.31 34.46
N LYS A 222 -1.47 -12.99 33.61
CA LYS A 222 -0.83 -14.26 33.96
C LYS A 222 0.41 -14.04 34.82
N ALA A 223 0.60 -14.91 35.80
CA ALA A 223 1.79 -14.89 36.63
C ALA A 223 3.06 -15.09 35.80
N VAL A 224 4.08 -14.28 36.09
CA VAL A 224 5.42 -14.44 35.53
C VAL A 224 6.16 -15.50 36.33
N THR A 225 6.75 -16.47 35.62
CA THR A 225 7.57 -17.49 36.27
C THR A 225 9.03 -17.06 36.32
N GLN A 226 9.77 -17.52 37.32
CA GLN A 226 11.22 -17.26 37.42
C GLN A 226 11.97 -17.74 36.16
N THR A 227 11.58 -18.89 35.60
CA THR A 227 12.16 -19.41 34.36
C THR A 227 11.95 -18.46 33.19
N ALA A 228 10.74 -17.89 33.04
CA ALA A 228 10.47 -16.91 31.99
C ALA A 228 11.35 -15.65 32.13
N VAL A 229 11.63 -15.21 33.37
CA VAL A 229 12.56 -14.09 33.62
C VAL A 229 13.98 -14.45 33.18
N SER A 230 14.46 -15.64 33.56
CA SER A 230 15.78 -16.12 33.15
C SER A 230 15.91 -16.19 31.62
N ASP A 231 14.91 -16.76 30.94
CA ASP A 231 14.87 -16.84 29.48
C ASP A 231 14.83 -15.45 28.83
N ALA A 232 14.10 -14.50 29.42
CA ALA A 232 14.00 -13.13 28.92
C ALA A 232 15.34 -12.38 28.99
N LEU A 233 16.08 -12.55 30.09
CA LEU A 233 17.42 -11.97 30.26
C LEU A 233 18.43 -12.63 29.31
N MET A 234 18.33 -13.94 29.10
CA MET A 234 19.16 -14.67 28.14
C MET A 234 18.89 -14.19 26.71
N LEU A 235 17.62 -14.02 26.33
CA LEU A 235 17.22 -13.48 25.03
C LEU A 235 17.81 -12.08 24.80
N ASP A 236 17.71 -11.18 25.79
CA ASP A 236 18.28 -9.83 25.69
C ASP A 236 19.82 -9.85 25.55
N GLY A 237 20.50 -10.71 26.32
CA GLY A 237 21.94 -10.91 26.20
C GLY A 237 22.35 -11.33 24.79
N GLN A 238 21.62 -12.27 24.18
CA GLN A 238 21.87 -12.71 22.81
C GLN A 238 21.56 -11.61 21.78
N MET A 239 20.48 -10.85 21.96
CA MET A 239 20.19 -9.70 21.09
C MET A 239 21.31 -8.68 21.12
N ARG A 240 21.82 -8.31 22.31
CA ARG A 240 22.95 -7.38 22.44
C ARG A 240 24.23 -7.92 21.80
N GLN A 241 24.53 -9.19 22.03
CA GLN A 241 25.71 -9.83 21.43
C GLN A 241 25.63 -9.85 19.90
N ALA A 242 24.43 -10.02 19.34
CA ALA A 242 24.20 -10.03 17.90
C ALA A 242 23.91 -8.63 17.29
N GLY A 243 23.82 -7.58 18.10
CA GLY A 243 23.48 -6.23 17.65
C GLY A 243 22.06 -6.09 17.10
N LEU A 244 21.11 -6.91 17.58
CA LEU A 244 19.74 -6.96 17.08
C LEU A 244 18.83 -6.00 17.85
N ALA A 245 18.06 -5.19 17.12
CA ALA A 245 16.98 -4.39 17.69
C ALA A 245 15.67 -5.19 17.84
N ASP A 246 15.44 -6.14 16.93
CA ASP A 246 14.29 -7.04 16.92
C ASP A 246 14.77 -8.47 17.29
N PRO A 247 14.16 -9.14 18.30
CA PRO A 247 14.54 -10.50 18.67
C PRO A 247 14.23 -11.54 17.58
N TYR A 248 13.35 -11.23 16.63
CA TYR A 248 12.90 -12.15 15.59
C TYR A 248 13.80 -12.07 14.36
N VAL A 249 14.45 -13.18 14.06
CA VAL A 249 15.33 -13.34 12.89
C VAL A 249 14.59 -14.07 11.78
N LEU A 250 14.79 -13.62 10.55
CA LEU A 250 14.25 -14.25 9.35
C LEU A 250 14.84 -15.66 9.16
N VAL A 251 13.96 -16.65 8.95
CA VAL A 251 14.35 -18.04 8.71
C VAL A 251 14.22 -18.36 7.23
N THR A 252 15.34 -18.28 6.52
CA THR A 252 15.42 -18.62 5.08
C THR A 252 15.72 -20.09 4.82
N GLN A 253 16.22 -20.81 5.84
CA GLN A 253 16.53 -22.24 5.76
C GLN A 253 16.05 -22.96 7.03
N PRO A 254 15.68 -24.26 6.93
CA PRO A 254 15.28 -25.04 8.10
C PRO A 254 16.37 -25.03 9.19
N PRO A 255 16.07 -24.56 10.42
CA PRO A 255 17.05 -24.55 11.49
C PRO A 255 17.45 -25.98 11.87
N LYS A 256 18.75 -26.22 12.08
CA LYS A 256 19.31 -27.55 12.39
C LYS A 256 18.75 -28.14 13.68
N ASP A 257 18.45 -27.28 14.65
CA ASP A 257 17.90 -27.60 15.96
C ASP A 257 16.37 -27.81 15.95
N TYR A 258 15.70 -27.58 14.80
CA TYR A 258 14.25 -27.71 14.69
C TYR A 258 13.81 -29.03 14.06
N THR A 259 13.57 -30.04 14.90
CA THR A 259 13.32 -31.43 14.47
C THR A 259 12.04 -31.64 13.66
N LYS A 260 11.05 -30.73 13.73
CA LYS A 260 9.77 -30.86 13.03
C LYS A 260 9.86 -30.60 11.52
N LEU A 261 10.92 -29.95 11.03
CA LEU A 261 11.09 -29.61 9.62
C LEU A 261 12.14 -30.48 8.91
N ARG A 262 11.98 -31.81 8.93
CA ARG A 262 12.94 -32.74 8.29
C ARG A 262 12.57 -33.20 6.88
N ARG A 263 11.44 -32.77 6.32
CA ARG A 263 10.99 -33.19 4.99
C ARG A 263 12.00 -32.86 3.89
N HIS A 264 12.71 -31.74 4.01
CA HIS A 264 13.76 -31.32 3.08
C HIS A 264 14.99 -32.26 3.05
N LEU A 265 15.19 -33.08 4.09
CA LEU A 265 16.27 -34.08 4.12
C LEU A 265 15.92 -35.34 3.33
N ASN A 266 14.63 -35.57 3.06
CA ASN A 266 14.20 -36.73 2.29
C ASN A 266 14.30 -36.40 0.78
N PRO A 267 15.06 -37.18 -0.01
CA PRO A 267 15.27 -36.91 -1.45
C PRO A 267 14.00 -36.80 -2.29
N ARG A 268 12.88 -37.34 -1.80
CA ARG A 268 11.56 -37.25 -2.45
C ARG A 268 11.02 -35.82 -2.52
N TYR A 269 11.37 -34.96 -1.55
CA TYR A 269 10.90 -33.59 -1.51
C TYR A 269 12.00 -32.65 -2.02
N ARG A 270 11.68 -31.86 -3.04
CA ARG A 270 12.54 -30.80 -3.56
C ARG A 270 11.77 -29.49 -3.53
N PHE A 271 12.39 -28.46 -2.96
CA PHE A 271 11.83 -27.12 -2.88
C PHE A 271 12.66 -26.21 -3.77
N THR A 272 12.21 -26.02 -5.00
CA THR A 272 12.85 -25.12 -5.97
C THR A 272 12.11 -23.78 -5.96
N PRO A 273 12.82 -22.64 -5.77
CA PRO A 273 12.19 -21.33 -5.91
C PRO A 273 11.67 -21.14 -7.33
N VAL A 274 10.61 -20.35 -7.45
CA VAL A 274 10.07 -19.94 -8.76
C VAL A 274 11.11 -19.06 -9.45
N VAL A 275 11.43 -19.36 -10.71
CA VAL A 275 12.43 -18.62 -11.48
C VAL A 275 11.99 -17.16 -11.64
N GLY A 276 12.88 -16.22 -11.32
CA GLY A 276 12.62 -14.78 -11.42
C GLY A 276 11.80 -14.19 -10.27
N TYR A 277 11.41 -14.98 -9.27
CA TYR A 277 10.73 -14.46 -8.08
C TYR A 277 11.74 -14.08 -7.00
N GLU A 278 11.87 -12.78 -6.75
CA GLU A 278 12.59 -12.25 -5.60
C GLU A 278 11.58 -11.80 -4.53
N PRO A 279 11.56 -12.42 -3.34
CA PRO A 279 10.68 -11.96 -2.28
C PRO A 279 11.16 -10.58 -1.79
N PRO A 280 10.24 -9.66 -1.45
CA PRO A 280 10.63 -8.39 -0.86
C PRO A 280 11.42 -8.62 0.44
N GLN A 281 12.30 -7.70 0.79
CA GLN A 281 13.04 -7.79 2.05
C GLN A 281 12.12 -7.50 3.25
N LEU A 282 12.51 -7.90 4.45
CA LEU A 282 11.70 -7.67 5.65
C LEU A 282 12.19 -6.43 6.40
#